data_AF-A0AA37IZQ7-F1
#
_entry.id   AF-A0AA37IZQ7-F1
#
_cell.length_a   1.000
_cell.length_b   1.000
_cell.length_c   1.000
_cell.angle_alpha   90.00
_cell.angle_beta   90.00
_cell.angle_gamma   90.00
#
_symmetry.space_group_name_H-M   'P 1'
#
loop_
_entity.id
_entity.type
_entity.pdbx_description
1 polymer ?
#
loop_
_entity_poly.entity_id
_entity_poly.type
_entity_poly.pdbx_seq_one_letter_code
_entity_poly.pdbx_strand_id
1 'polypeptide(L)'
;MIAMGTICEPMIRQARRLSAEEFCRLTQREASGLYRPRSEVLRMLALGEAWGACEPEGGPGTALTVLPLGADLSAPSALRAMMGWRAAGHGVLLMPPAGRPEGLPQALAAALGRAVRRSRGGPVWAVLECTPEAEDLVPVYLEQGFVLRGIRPLNGLAPCWLFLFSPQAAREETVWVPLADWARLALWLSRGWGAVGSRPGGQGPELALCPA
;
A
#
# COMPACT_ATOMS: atom_id res chain seq x y z
N MET A 1 -13.52 42.18 15.80
CA MET A 1 -14.36 40.99 16.04
C MET A 1 -14.22 40.11 14.80
N ILE A 2 -13.40 39.06 14.89
CA ILE A 2 -12.99 38.22 13.76
C ILE A 2 -13.88 36.98 13.75
N ALA A 3 -14.61 36.74 12.67
CA ALA A 3 -15.19 35.44 12.35
C ALA A 3 -15.45 35.35 10.85
N MET A 4 -14.69 34.51 10.14
CA MET A 4 -15.19 33.50 9.20
C MET A 4 -14.00 32.76 8.58
N GLY A 5 -13.40 31.84 9.33
CA GLY A 5 -12.50 30.85 8.72
C GLY A 5 -13.37 29.78 8.07
N THR A 6 -13.57 29.86 6.75
CA THR A 6 -14.05 28.69 5.99
C THR A 6 -12.86 27.76 5.84
N ILE A 7 -12.79 26.76 6.71
CA ILE A 7 -11.86 25.65 6.56
C ILE A 7 -12.41 24.82 5.38
N CYS A 8 -11.79 24.98 4.20
CA CYS A 8 -12.02 24.09 3.09
C CYS A 8 -11.48 22.69 3.45
N GLU A 9 -12.36 21.77 3.85
CA GLU A 9 -12.05 20.34 3.75
C GLU A 9 -11.91 19.99 2.26
N PRO A 10 -10.78 19.44 1.78
CA PRO A 10 -10.72 18.99 0.40
C PRO A 10 -11.66 17.78 0.23
N MET A 11 -12.78 17.99 -0.47
CA MET A 11 -13.75 16.95 -0.81
C MET A 11 -13.18 16.00 -1.88
N ILE A 12 -12.30 15.07 -1.49
CA ILE A 12 -12.09 13.82 -2.24
C ILE A 12 -13.21 12.86 -1.80
N ARG A 13 -14.38 12.92 -2.44
CA ARG A 13 -15.60 12.25 -1.93
C ARG A 13 -15.99 10.95 -2.61
N GLN A 14 -15.32 10.47 -3.65
CA GLN A 14 -15.69 9.19 -4.26
C GLN A 14 -14.49 8.33 -4.61
N ALA A 15 -14.30 7.26 -3.83
CA ALA A 15 -13.45 6.16 -4.22
C ALA A 15 -14.28 5.18 -5.08
N ARG A 16 -13.75 4.80 -6.24
CA ARG A 16 -14.43 3.89 -7.17
C ARG A 16 -13.46 3.03 -7.95
N ARG A 17 -14.01 2.03 -8.65
CA ARG A 17 -13.27 1.30 -9.67
C ARG A 17 -12.95 2.25 -10.83
N LEU A 18 -11.70 2.24 -11.27
CA LEU A 18 -11.22 2.99 -12.42
C LEU A 18 -11.23 2.12 -13.68
N SER A 19 -11.45 2.75 -14.83
CA SER A 19 -11.23 2.10 -16.12
C SER A 19 -9.74 1.92 -16.39
N ALA A 20 -9.42 1.03 -17.34
CA ALA A 20 -8.04 0.85 -17.79
C ALA A 20 -7.43 2.15 -18.33
N GLU A 21 -8.24 2.95 -19.03
CA GLU A 21 -7.80 4.23 -19.59
C GLU A 21 -7.53 5.27 -18.48
N GLU A 22 -8.42 5.37 -17.50
CA GLU A 22 -8.26 6.27 -16.35
C GLU A 22 -6.99 5.94 -15.55
N PHE A 23 -6.76 4.65 -15.29
CA PHE A 23 -5.56 4.20 -14.60
C PHE A 23 -4.29 4.44 -15.43
N CYS A 24 -4.31 4.12 -16.73
CA CYS A 24 -3.17 4.38 -17.61
C CYS A 24 -2.80 5.87 -17.67
N ARG A 25 -3.79 6.77 -17.70
CA ARG A 25 -3.54 8.22 -17.67
C ARG A 25 -2.90 8.65 -16.34
N LEU A 26 -3.32 8.03 -15.23
CA LEU A 26 -2.75 8.30 -13.92
C LEU A 26 -1.27 7.90 -13.86
N THR A 27 -0.93 6.69 -14.33
CA THR A 27 0.45 6.18 -14.34
C THR A 27 1.37 6.88 -15.33
N GLN A 28 0.84 7.39 -16.46
CA GLN A 28 1.63 8.10 -17.48
C GLN A 28 2.05 9.51 -17.05
N ARG A 29 1.34 10.11 -16.08
CA ARG A 29 1.71 11.41 -15.50
C ARG A 29 2.90 11.31 -14.54
N GLU A 30 3.28 10.09 -14.16
CA GLU A 30 4.44 9.84 -13.33
C GLU A 30 5.63 9.40 -14.20
N ALA A 31 6.80 9.95 -13.91
CA ALA A 31 8.07 9.42 -14.38
C ALA A 31 8.52 8.21 -13.52
N SER A 32 7.59 7.49 -12.88
CA SER A 32 7.92 6.36 -12.02
C SER A 32 8.27 5.14 -12.88
N GLY A 33 9.42 4.54 -12.60
CA GLY A 33 9.93 3.35 -13.31
C GLY A 33 9.06 2.10 -13.15
N LEU A 34 7.95 2.18 -12.41
CA LEU A 34 7.06 1.10 -11.99
C LEU A 34 6.45 0.30 -13.16
N TYR A 35 6.37 0.90 -14.36
CA TYR A 35 5.58 0.38 -15.47
C TYR A 35 6.36 0.28 -16.78
N ARG A 36 7.57 -0.28 -16.72
CA ARG A 36 8.32 -0.68 -17.92
C ARG A 36 8.25 -2.20 -18.07
N PRO A 37 7.15 -2.75 -18.62
CA PRO A 37 6.56 -2.31 -19.89
C PRO A 37 5.06 -1.95 -19.77
N ARG A 38 4.55 -1.16 -20.73
CA ARG A 38 3.11 -0.92 -20.98
C ARG A 38 2.29 -2.23 -20.97
N SER A 39 2.91 -3.37 -21.28
CA SER A 39 2.29 -4.70 -21.22
C SER A 39 2.02 -5.23 -19.81
N GLU A 40 2.83 -4.90 -18.79
CA GLU A 40 2.61 -5.39 -17.42
C GLU A 40 1.41 -4.67 -16.80
N VAL A 41 1.28 -3.35 -17.02
CA VAL A 41 0.07 -2.58 -16.65
C VAL A 41 -1.18 -3.21 -17.27
N LEU A 42 -1.14 -3.52 -18.57
CA LEU A 42 -2.28 -4.12 -19.26
C LEU A 42 -2.59 -5.52 -18.72
N ARG A 43 -1.56 -6.34 -18.42
CA ARG A 43 -1.74 -7.66 -17.80
C ARG A 43 -2.31 -7.56 -16.38
N MET A 44 -1.85 -6.58 -15.60
CA MET A 44 -2.39 -6.26 -14.28
C MET A 44 -3.86 -5.89 -14.36
N LEU A 45 -4.24 -5.03 -15.31
CA LEU A 45 -5.63 -4.61 -15.51
C LEU A 45 -6.52 -5.72 -16.10
N ALA A 46 -5.94 -6.66 -16.85
CA ALA A 46 -6.65 -7.82 -17.36
C ALA A 46 -6.99 -8.84 -16.26
N LEU A 47 -6.09 -9.02 -15.28
CA LEU A 47 -6.23 -10.01 -14.21
C LEU A 47 -6.77 -9.42 -12.89
N GLY A 48 -6.71 -8.09 -12.75
CA GLY A 48 -7.04 -7.36 -11.53
C GLY A 48 -7.99 -6.20 -11.76
N GLU A 49 -8.03 -5.30 -10.77
CA GLU A 49 -8.90 -4.13 -10.77
C GLU A 49 -8.17 -2.93 -10.19
N ALA A 50 -8.29 -1.76 -10.83
CA ALA A 50 -7.82 -0.50 -10.27
C ALA A 50 -8.94 0.15 -9.45
N TRP A 51 -8.62 0.55 -8.23
CA TRP A 51 -9.53 1.26 -7.31
C TRP A 51 -8.85 2.56 -6.88
N GLY A 52 -9.56 3.68 -7.01
CA GLY A 52 -8.96 4.98 -6.81
C GLY A 52 -9.91 6.04 -6.31
N ALA A 53 -9.33 7.04 -5.67
CA ALA A 53 -9.97 8.25 -5.24
C ALA A 53 -9.99 9.27 -6.39
N CYS A 54 -11.14 9.91 -6.60
CA CYS A 54 -11.30 10.95 -7.61
C CYS A 54 -11.06 12.34 -7.02
N GLU A 55 -10.35 13.17 -7.79
CA GLU A 55 -10.20 14.60 -7.53
C GLU A 55 -11.56 15.31 -7.57
N PRO A 56 -11.69 16.51 -6.96
CA PRO A 56 -12.91 17.31 -7.02
C PRO A 56 -13.38 17.61 -8.45
N GLU A 57 -12.44 17.72 -9.38
CA GLU A 57 -12.71 17.96 -10.82
C GLU A 57 -13.12 16.69 -11.58
N GLY A 58 -13.27 15.56 -10.89
CA GLY A 58 -13.80 14.30 -11.43
C GLY A 58 -12.77 13.36 -12.06
N GLY A 59 -11.50 13.77 -12.16
CA GLY A 59 -10.40 12.93 -12.65
C GLY A 59 -9.86 11.96 -11.59
N PRO A 60 -9.16 10.87 -11.98
CA PRO A 60 -8.47 10.01 -11.02
C PRO A 60 -7.29 10.77 -10.37
N GLY A 61 -7.22 10.75 -9.04
CA GLY A 61 -6.15 11.39 -8.26
C GLY A 61 -5.13 10.38 -7.72
N THR A 62 -5.61 9.31 -7.09
CA THR A 62 -4.79 8.22 -6.53
C THR A 62 -5.47 6.89 -6.79
N ALA A 63 -4.73 5.84 -7.11
CA ALA A 63 -5.30 4.50 -7.29
C ALA A 63 -4.33 3.38 -6.94
N LEU A 64 -4.88 2.26 -6.46
CA LEU A 64 -4.15 1.01 -6.27
C LEU A 64 -4.74 -0.08 -7.17
N THR A 65 -3.88 -0.98 -7.63
CA THR A 65 -4.35 -2.19 -8.32
C THR A 65 -4.48 -3.35 -7.34
N VAL A 66 -5.64 -4.00 -7.36
CA VAL A 66 -5.97 -5.22 -6.62
C VAL A 66 -5.71 -6.42 -7.52
N LEU A 67 -4.68 -7.21 -7.21
CA LEU A 67 -4.27 -8.38 -7.98
C LEU A 67 -4.52 -9.68 -7.19
N PRO A 68 -5.03 -10.75 -7.81
CA PRO A 68 -5.01 -12.05 -7.17
C PRO A 68 -3.56 -12.49 -7.03
N LEU A 69 -3.17 -12.97 -5.85
CA LEU A 69 -1.81 -13.39 -5.56
C LEU A 69 -1.39 -14.60 -6.41
N GLY A 70 -2.36 -15.40 -6.86
CA GLY A 70 -2.16 -16.52 -7.79
C GLY A 70 -1.89 -16.13 -9.24
N ALA A 71 -2.05 -14.86 -9.64
CA ALA A 71 -1.76 -14.42 -11.00
C ALA A 71 -0.28 -14.58 -11.34
N ASP A 72 -0.01 -14.92 -12.60
CA ASP A 72 1.34 -14.96 -13.14
C ASP A 72 1.79 -13.55 -13.56
N LEU A 73 2.07 -12.74 -12.55
CA LEU A 73 2.56 -11.37 -12.65
C LEU A 73 3.81 -11.23 -11.78
N SER A 74 4.70 -10.31 -12.14
CA SER A 74 6.04 -10.25 -11.54
C SER A 74 6.01 -10.12 -10.00
N ALA A 75 5.28 -9.13 -9.47
CA ALA A 75 5.20 -8.87 -8.03
C ALA A 75 4.42 -9.96 -7.25
N PRO A 76 3.22 -10.41 -7.65
CA PRO A 76 2.55 -11.56 -7.04
C PRO A 76 3.39 -12.83 -7.03
N SER A 77 4.08 -13.16 -8.12
CA SER A 77 4.94 -14.34 -8.22
C SER A 77 6.15 -14.23 -7.28
N ALA A 78 6.81 -13.07 -7.22
CA ALA A 78 7.91 -12.82 -6.27
C ALA A 78 7.46 -12.97 -4.82
N LEU A 79 6.31 -12.39 -4.46
CA LEU A 79 5.78 -12.48 -3.10
C LEU A 79 5.40 -13.93 -2.72
N ARG A 80 4.78 -14.70 -3.64
CA ARG A 80 4.49 -16.12 -3.41
C ARG A 80 5.74 -16.96 -3.21
N ALA A 81 6.80 -16.72 -3.98
CA ALA A 81 8.06 -17.42 -3.85
C ALA A 81 8.66 -17.23 -2.45
N MET A 82 8.49 -16.04 -1.85
CA MET A 82 8.92 -15.77 -0.49
C MET A 82 8.09 -16.48 0.59
N MET A 83 6.76 -16.49 0.46
CA MET A 83 5.87 -17.05 1.49
C MET A 83 5.75 -18.58 1.44
N GLY A 84 6.12 -19.17 0.31
CA GLY A 84 5.82 -20.57 0.00
C GLY A 84 4.39 -20.74 -0.53
N TRP A 85 4.21 -21.70 -1.44
CA TRP A 85 2.97 -21.89 -2.22
C TRP A 85 1.71 -22.12 -1.37
N ARG A 86 1.85 -22.73 -0.18
CA ARG A 86 0.73 -23.01 0.74
C ARG A 86 0.18 -21.76 1.41
N ALA A 87 1.01 -20.74 1.63
CA ALA A 87 0.61 -19.52 2.30
C ALA A 87 -0.11 -18.53 1.37
N ALA A 88 -0.07 -18.76 0.05
CA ALA A 88 -0.66 -17.86 -0.93
C ALA A 88 -2.19 -17.98 -1.05
N GLY A 89 -2.75 -19.20 -0.98
CA GLY A 89 -4.19 -19.47 -1.01
C GLY A 89 -4.97 -18.66 -2.06
N HIS A 90 -6.16 -18.17 -1.68
CA HIS A 90 -6.93 -17.18 -2.44
C HIS A 90 -6.47 -15.73 -2.18
N GLY A 91 -5.21 -15.53 -1.78
CA GLY A 91 -4.68 -14.24 -1.36
C GLY A 91 -4.74 -13.15 -2.43
N VAL A 92 -4.60 -11.92 -1.99
CA VAL A 92 -4.67 -10.72 -2.82
C VAL A 92 -3.46 -9.84 -2.52
N LEU A 93 -2.95 -9.15 -3.54
CA LEU A 93 -1.90 -8.15 -3.44
C LEU A 93 -2.44 -6.79 -3.92
N LEU A 94 -2.28 -5.76 -3.09
CA LEU A 94 -2.41 -4.36 -3.48
C LEU A 94 -1.04 -3.87 -3.97
N MET A 95 -0.97 -3.44 -5.22
CA MET A 95 0.24 -2.84 -5.80
C MET A 95 0.45 -1.41 -5.27
N PRO A 96 1.67 -0.85 -5.38
CA PRO A 96 1.95 0.51 -4.94
C PRO A 96 0.97 1.51 -5.57
N PRO A 97 0.64 2.60 -4.86
CA PRO A 97 -0.29 3.59 -5.38
C PRO A 97 0.30 4.25 -6.63
N ALA A 98 -0.56 4.50 -7.60
CA ALA A 98 -0.32 5.40 -8.71
C ALA A 98 -1.06 6.71 -8.45
N GLY A 99 -0.49 7.81 -8.91
CA GLY A 99 -1.04 9.14 -8.72
C GLY A 99 -0.56 9.79 -7.44
N ARG A 100 -1.20 10.91 -7.10
CA ARG A 100 -0.74 11.75 -6.00
C ARG A 100 -1.08 11.14 -4.63
N PRO A 101 -0.31 11.42 -3.56
CA PRO A 101 -0.53 10.77 -2.27
C PRO A 101 -1.77 11.27 -1.50
N GLU A 102 -2.35 12.43 -1.82
CA GLU A 102 -3.39 13.08 -1.00
C GLU A 102 -4.70 12.27 -0.94
N GLY A 103 -5.01 11.52 -2.00
CA GLY A 103 -6.17 10.62 -2.06
C GLY A 103 -5.88 9.19 -1.59
N LEU A 104 -4.67 8.91 -1.09
CA LEU A 104 -4.26 7.56 -0.70
C LEU A 104 -5.16 6.95 0.38
N PRO A 105 -5.52 7.62 1.49
CA PRO A 105 -6.35 7.00 2.52
C PRO A 105 -7.67 6.46 1.97
N GLN A 106 -8.34 7.22 1.11
CA GLN A 106 -9.61 6.84 0.49
C GLN A 106 -9.43 5.76 -0.58
N ALA A 107 -8.41 5.88 -1.42
CA ALA A 107 -8.09 4.87 -2.43
C ALA A 107 -7.72 3.53 -1.79
N LEU A 108 -6.89 3.55 -0.74
CA LEU A 108 -6.46 2.39 0.01
C LEU A 108 -7.63 1.71 0.72
N ALA A 109 -8.51 2.48 1.39
CA ALA A 109 -9.71 1.92 2.02
C ALA A 109 -10.63 1.21 1.02
N ALA A 110 -10.84 1.80 -0.17
CA ALA A 110 -11.66 1.18 -1.22
C ALA A 110 -11.01 -0.08 -1.81
N ALA A 111 -9.71 -0.01 -2.12
CA ALA A 111 -8.94 -1.14 -2.63
C ALA A 111 -8.90 -2.29 -1.60
N LEU A 112 -8.70 -1.98 -0.32
CA LEU A 112 -8.72 -2.92 0.79
C LEU A 112 -10.10 -3.60 0.93
N GLY A 113 -11.19 -2.82 0.93
CA GLY A 113 -12.54 -3.36 0.97
C GLY A 113 -12.81 -4.33 -0.18
N ARG A 114 -12.28 -4.03 -1.38
CA ARG A 114 -12.34 -4.97 -2.50
C ARG A 114 -11.46 -6.20 -2.28
N ALA A 115 -10.23 -6.02 -1.81
CA ALA A 115 -9.27 -7.08 -1.59
C ALA A 115 -9.75 -8.11 -0.57
N VAL A 116 -10.32 -7.66 0.56
CA VAL A 116 -10.90 -8.54 1.59
C VAL A 116 -12.03 -9.40 1.03
N ARG A 117 -12.94 -8.81 0.23
CA ARG A 117 -14.01 -9.58 -0.43
C ARG A 117 -13.45 -10.59 -1.44
N ARG A 118 -12.42 -10.20 -2.19
CA ARG A 118 -11.81 -11.04 -3.21
C ARG A 118 -10.97 -12.17 -2.60
N SER A 119 -10.36 -11.95 -1.44
CA SER A 119 -9.46 -12.91 -0.82
C SER A 119 -10.17 -14.14 -0.24
N ARG A 120 -11.49 -14.04 0.01
CA ARG A 120 -12.31 -15.13 0.59
C ARG A 120 -11.70 -15.71 1.88
N GLY A 121 -11.19 -14.84 2.75
CA GLY A 121 -10.50 -15.22 3.98
C GLY A 121 -9.01 -15.56 3.80
N GLY A 122 -8.48 -15.50 2.58
CA GLY A 122 -7.04 -15.54 2.31
C GLY A 122 -6.32 -14.24 2.66
N PRO A 123 -4.98 -14.25 2.66
CA PRO A 123 -4.19 -13.09 3.08
C PRO A 123 -4.35 -11.92 2.10
N VAL A 124 -4.42 -10.70 2.66
CA VAL A 124 -4.38 -9.46 1.87
C VAL A 124 -3.06 -8.77 2.15
N TRP A 125 -2.21 -8.74 1.15
CA TRP A 125 -0.93 -8.05 1.17
C TRP A 125 -1.04 -6.70 0.48
N ALA A 126 -0.21 -5.76 0.90
CA ALA A 126 0.05 -4.53 0.17
C ALA A 126 1.55 -4.28 0.07
N VAL A 127 1.96 -3.60 -1.00
CA VAL A 127 3.34 -3.22 -1.25
C VAL A 127 3.44 -1.72 -1.48
N LEU A 128 4.49 -1.12 -0.94
CA LEU A 128 4.83 0.28 -1.14
C LEU A 128 6.33 0.35 -1.43
N GLU A 129 6.73 1.09 -2.46
CA GLU A 129 8.15 1.24 -2.75
C GLU A 129 8.87 1.99 -1.64
N CYS A 130 10.13 1.61 -1.45
CA CYS A 130 11.06 2.19 -0.50
C CYS A 130 11.70 3.45 -1.07
N THR A 131 10.90 4.49 -1.36
CA THR A 131 11.41 5.81 -1.75
C THR A 131 11.23 6.80 -0.61
N PRO A 132 12.10 7.83 -0.48
CA PRO A 132 11.94 8.86 0.55
C PRO A 132 10.55 9.51 0.54
N GLU A 133 9.97 9.73 -0.64
CA GLU A 133 8.64 10.33 -0.80
C GLU A 133 7.53 9.38 -0.35
N ALA A 134 7.74 8.06 -0.50
CA ALA A 134 6.77 7.05 -0.12
C ALA A 134 6.84 6.67 1.36
N GLU A 135 7.96 6.93 2.05
CA GLU A 135 8.10 6.67 3.50
C GLU A 135 7.01 7.36 4.33
N ASP A 136 6.63 8.59 3.97
CA ASP A 136 5.55 9.34 4.63
C ASP A 136 4.17 8.68 4.49
N LEU A 137 4.03 7.71 3.58
CA LEU A 137 2.79 6.97 3.37
C LEU A 137 2.72 5.71 4.24
N VAL A 138 3.82 5.26 4.84
CA VAL A 138 3.85 4.07 5.72
C VAL A 138 2.83 4.18 6.87
N PRO A 139 2.71 5.30 7.60
CA PRO A 139 1.66 5.50 8.61
C PRO A 139 0.24 5.25 8.11
N VAL A 140 -0.08 5.67 6.87
CA VAL A 140 -1.42 5.52 6.27
C VAL A 140 -1.80 4.04 6.14
N TYR A 141 -0.84 3.16 5.80
CA TYR A 141 -1.09 1.72 5.77
C TYR A 141 -1.35 1.15 7.17
N LEU A 142 -0.57 1.57 8.17
CA LEU A 142 -0.71 1.10 9.54
C LEU A 142 -2.04 1.52 10.16
N GLU A 143 -2.49 2.75 9.89
CA GLU A 143 -3.79 3.26 10.32
C GLU A 143 -4.97 2.52 9.69
N GLN A 144 -4.80 2.02 8.46
CA GLN A 144 -5.79 1.17 7.77
C GLN A 144 -5.79 -0.29 8.25
N GLY A 145 -5.04 -0.61 9.31
CA GLY A 145 -5.01 -1.96 9.91
C GLY A 145 -4.05 -2.93 9.22
N PHE A 146 -3.11 -2.42 8.43
CA PHE A 146 -1.99 -3.23 7.98
C PHE A 146 -0.88 -3.30 9.04
N VAL A 147 -0.11 -4.38 8.98
CA VAL A 147 1.10 -4.58 9.76
C VAL A 147 2.27 -4.62 8.79
N LEU A 148 3.32 -3.82 9.03
CA LEU A 148 4.56 -3.93 8.26
C LEU A 148 5.29 -5.22 8.66
N ARG A 149 5.56 -6.09 7.70
CA ARG A 149 6.15 -7.43 7.93
C ARG A 149 7.55 -7.60 7.33
N GLY A 150 7.98 -6.70 6.46
CA GLY A 150 9.28 -6.84 5.82
C GLY A 150 9.66 -5.71 4.90
N ILE A 151 10.94 -5.69 4.55
CA ILE A 151 11.55 -4.81 3.56
C ILE A 151 12.31 -5.70 2.59
N ARG A 152 11.83 -5.83 1.36
CA ARG A 152 12.45 -6.70 0.35
C ARG A 152 12.19 -6.20 -1.07
N PRO A 153 13.12 -6.43 -2.01
CA PRO A 153 12.81 -6.24 -3.42
C PRO A 153 11.77 -7.28 -3.89
N LEU A 154 10.84 -6.85 -4.72
CA LEU A 154 10.01 -7.74 -5.53
C LEU A 154 10.42 -7.57 -6.99
N ASN A 155 10.37 -8.63 -7.80
CA ASN A 155 10.80 -8.54 -9.19
C ASN A 155 10.06 -7.41 -9.92
N GLY A 156 10.82 -6.48 -10.50
CA GLY A 156 10.28 -5.31 -11.20
C GLY A 156 9.89 -4.13 -10.31
N LEU A 157 10.13 -4.19 -9.00
CA LEU A 157 10.00 -3.07 -8.06
C LEU A 157 11.33 -2.80 -7.35
N ALA A 158 11.52 -1.56 -6.89
CA ALA A 158 12.57 -1.23 -5.93
C ALA A 158 12.42 -2.09 -4.64
N PRO A 159 13.33 -2.00 -3.65
CA PRO A 159 12.98 -2.48 -2.31
C PRO A 159 11.57 -2.00 -1.93
N CYS A 160 10.77 -2.88 -1.35
CA CYS A 160 9.38 -2.59 -0.99
C CYS A 160 9.16 -2.85 0.50
N TRP A 161 8.39 -1.95 1.10
CA TRP A 161 7.71 -2.19 2.37
C TRP A 161 6.57 -3.18 2.11
N LEU A 162 6.59 -4.31 2.83
CA LEU A 162 5.62 -5.39 2.69
C LEU A 162 4.63 -5.36 3.86
N PHE A 163 3.36 -5.16 3.55
CA PHE A 163 2.30 -5.03 4.54
C PHE A 163 1.33 -6.21 4.48
N LEU A 164 0.96 -6.74 5.64
CA LEU A 164 -0.09 -7.75 5.78
C LEU A 164 -1.29 -7.15 6.51
N PHE A 165 -2.48 -7.24 5.93
CA PHE A 165 -3.69 -6.76 6.58
C PHE A 165 -4.02 -7.64 7.80
N SER A 166 -4.08 -7.02 8.98
CA SER A 166 -4.36 -7.69 10.24
C SER A 166 -4.95 -6.66 11.22
N PRO A 167 -6.24 -6.31 11.08
CA PRO A 167 -6.82 -5.18 11.80
C PRO A 167 -6.92 -5.39 13.32
N GLN A 168 -6.77 -6.63 13.80
CA GLN A 168 -6.75 -6.97 15.23
C GLN A 168 -5.33 -7.14 15.81
N ALA A 169 -4.28 -6.72 15.11
CA ALA A 169 -2.92 -6.85 15.63
C ALA A 169 -2.77 -6.11 16.98
N ALA A 170 -2.34 -6.84 18.01
CA ALA A 170 -2.17 -6.29 19.35
C ALA A 170 -1.03 -5.25 19.37
N ARG A 171 -1.20 -4.21 20.19
CA ARG A 171 -0.23 -3.12 20.36
C ARG A 171 0.42 -3.14 21.74
N GLU A 172 0.47 -4.32 22.37
CA GLU A 172 1.04 -4.51 23.69
C GLU A 172 2.54 -4.82 23.57
N GLU A 173 3.35 -4.28 24.49
CA GLU A 173 4.83 -4.41 24.50
C GLU A 173 5.53 -3.93 23.21
N THR A 174 5.41 -2.63 22.90
CA THR A 174 6.00 -2.05 21.69
C THR A 174 7.42 -1.52 21.90
N VAL A 175 8.31 -1.81 20.95
CA VAL A 175 9.58 -1.09 20.79
C VAL A 175 9.38 -0.03 19.70
N TRP A 176 9.70 1.23 20.03
CA TRP A 176 9.63 2.33 19.07
C TRP A 176 10.94 2.47 18.30
N VAL A 177 10.85 2.47 16.98
CA VAL A 177 12.00 2.59 16.07
C VAL A 177 11.71 3.66 15.02
N PRO A 178 12.59 4.67 14.83
CA PRO A 178 12.44 5.65 13.76
C PRO A 178 12.36 4.99 12.38
N LEU A 179 11.47 5.47 11.51
CA LEU A 179 11.32 4.95 10.14
C LEU A 179 12.63 5.07 9.35
N ALA A 180 13.35 6.16 9.56
CA ALA A 180 14.66 6.42 8.95
C ALA A 180 15.76 5.45 9.40
N ASP A 181 15.59 4.69 10.50
CA ASP A 181 16.54 3.67 10.94
C ASP A 181 16.25 2.31 10.28
N TRP A 182 16.48 2.27 8.96
CA TRP A 182 16.25 1.11 8.10
C TRP A 182 16.96 -0.15 8.58
N ALA A 183 18.18 -0.01 9.10
CA ALA A 183 18.97 -1.14 9.59
C ALA A 183 18.30 -1.80 10.80
N ARG A 184 17.86 -0.98 11.77
CA ARG A 184 17.18 -1.47 12.97
C ARG A 184 15.80 -2.03 12.64
N LEU A 185 15.06 -1.41 11.72
CA LEU A 185 13.79 -1.95 11.23
C LEU A 185 13.97 -3.31 10.56
N ALA A 186 14.87 -3.41 9.58
CA ALA A 186 15.15 -4.66 8.88
C ALA A 186 15.55 -5.78 9.85
N LEU A 187 16.33 -5.45 10.88
CA LEU A 187 16.74 -6.39 11.91
C LEU A 187 15.55 -6.94 12.70
N TRP A 188 14.66 -6.08 13.20
CA TRP A 188 13.47 -6.52 13.93
C TRP A 188 12.51 -7.33 13.06
N LEU A 189 12.22 -6.84 11.84
CA LEU A 189 11.35 -7.52 10.89
C LEU A 189 11.90 -8.91 10.53
N SER A 190 13.23 -9.06 10.41
CA SER A 190 13.88 -10.35 10.16
C SER A 190 13.70 -11.36 11.29
N ARG A 191 13.45 -10.88 12.52
CA ARG A 191 13.18 -11.70 13.72
C ARG A 191 11.69 -12.02 13.88
N GLY A 192 10.86 -11.68 12.89
CA GLY A 192 9.43 -11.94 12.91
C GLY A 192 8.61 -10.86 13.61
N TRP A 193 9.20 -9.75 14.03
CA TRP A 193 8.43 -8.61 14.55
C TRP A 193 7.67 -7.92 13.42
N GLY A 194 6.60 -7.21 13.76
CA GLY A 194 5.82 -6.40 12.83
C GLY A 194 5.52 -5.01 13.36
N ALA A 195 5.49 -4.01 12.49
CA ALA A 195 5.05 -2.68 12.88
C ALA A 195 3.53 -2.59 12.84
N VAL A 196 2.91 -2.20 13.96
CA VAL A 196 1.45 -2.22 14.17
C VAL A 196 0.84 -0.82 14.36
N GLY A 197 1.68 0.20 14.32
CA GLY A 197 1.30 1.59 14.47
C GLY A 197 2.49 2.54 14.29
N SER A 198 2.19 3.82 14.26
CA SER A 198 3.17 4.89 14.12
C SER A 198 2.83 6.08 15.01
N ARG A 199 3.84 6.90 15.31
CA ARG A 199 3.68 8.21 15.96
C ARG A 199 4.63 9.23 15.34
N PRO A 200 4.36 10.54 15.46
CA PRO A 200 5.33 11.57 15.09
C PRO A 200 6.61 11.44 15.92
N GLY A 201 7.77 11.64 15.30
CA GLY A 201 9.08 11.66 15.95
C GLY A 201 9.91 12.86 15.49
N GLY A 202 11.06 13.09 16.13
CA GLY A 202 11.89 14.27 15.87
C GLY A 202 12.55 14.31 14.48
N GLN A 203 12.67 13.18 13.79
CA GLN A 203 13.29 13.04 12.46
C GLN A 203 12.39 12.32 11.46
N GLY A 204 11.07 12.35 11.68
CA GLY A 204 10.09 11.57 10.92
C GLY A 204 9.29 10.60 11.79
N PRO A 205 8.41 9.78 11.21
CA PRO A 205 7.57 8.87 11.97
C PRO A 205 8.40 7.80 12.69
N GLU A 206 7.99 7.44 13.90
CA GLU A 206 8.48 6.26 14.61
C GLU A 206 7.45 5.15 14.54
N LEU A 207 7.90 3.91 14.34
CA LEU A 207 7.08 2.74 14.23
C LEU A 207 7.06 1.96 15.54
N ALA A 208 5.86 1.54 15.96
CA ALA A 208 5.65 0.63 17.07
C ALA A 208 5.81 -0.81 16.57
N LEU A 209 6.90 -1.48 16.95
CA LEU A 209 7.16 -2.88 16.63
C LEU A 209 6.69 -3.78 17.77
N CYS A 210 5.93 -4.82 17.42
CA CYS A 210 5.53 -5.91 18.31
C CYS A 210 6.06 -7.25 17.79
N PRO A 211 6.35 -8.22 18.67
CA PRO A 211 6.54 -9.61 18.25
C PRO A 211 5.24 -10.15 17.61
N ALA A 212 5.37 -10.97 16.56
CA ALA A 212 4.24 -11.60 15.88
C ALA A 212 3.70 -12.84 16.60
#